data_AF-A0A352T3J1-F1
#
_entry.id   AF-A0A352T3J1-F1
#
_cell.length_a   1.000
_cell.length_b   1.000
_cell.length_c   1.000
_cell.angle_alpha   90.00
_cell.angle_beta   90.00
_cell.angle_gamma   90.00
#
_symmetry.space_group_name_H-M   'P 1'
#
loop_
_entity.id
_entity.type
_entity.pdbx_description
1 polymer ?
#
loop_
_entity_poly.entity_id
_entity_poly.type
_entity_poly.pdbx_seq_one_letter_code
_entity_poly.pdbx_strand_id
1 'polypeptide(L)' 'GQQLGVMSPKDAMKLAREAEVDLVKIAPSAKPPVCKLVDYGKYKYELVRKEKEAKKKQRTIEVKEVRLSPN' A
#
# COMPACT_ATOMS: atom_id res chain seq x y z
N GLY A 1 -12.40 0.55 -8.46
CA GLY A 1 -11.74 1.79 -8.92
C GLY A 1 -11.80 1.80 -10.42
N GLN A 2 -12.12 2.94 -11.03
CA GLN A 2 -12.20 3.07 -12.48
C GLN A 2 -10.78 3.21 -13.08
N GLN A 3 -10.51 2.48 -14.16
CA GLN A 3 -9.24 2.55 -14.87
C GLN A 3 -9.36 3.55 -16.02
N LEU A 4 -8.62 4.66 -15.92
CA LEU A 4 -8.60 5.72 -16.93
C LEU A 4 -7.61 5.46 -18.08
N GLY A 5 -6.90 4.33 -18.04
CA GLY A 5 -5.90 3.95 -19.05
C GLY A 5 -4.56 4.67 -18.89
N VAL A 6 -3.73 4.59 -19.94
CA VAL A 6 -2.43 5.27 -20.00
C VAL A 6 -2.67 6.70 -20.49
N MET A 7 -2.24 7.68 -19.71
CA MET A 7 -2.40 9.11 -20.03
C MET A 7 -1.11 9.87 -19.78
N SER A 8 -1.05 11.11 -20.28
CA SER A 8 0.11 11.96 -20.03
C SER A 8 0.18 12.38 -18.55
N PRO A 9 1.37 12.63 -18.00
CA PRO A 9 1.51 13.13 -16.63
C PRO A 9 0.79 14.47 -16.40
N LYS A 10 0.67 15.31 -17.44
CA LYS A 10 -0.01 16.61 -17.35
C LYS A 10 -1.52 16.43 -17.17
N ASP A 11 -2.12 15.53 -17.93
CA ASP A 11 -3.56 15.26 -17.85
C ASP A 11 -3.91 14.61 -16.52
N ALA A 12 -3.08 13.67 -16.06
CA ALA A 12 -3.24 13.06 -14.74
C ALA A 12 -3.18 14.09 -13.60
N MET A 13 -2.27 15.05 -13.68
CA MET A 13 -2.16 16.15 -12.70
C MET A 13 -3.34 17.11 -12.78
N LYS A 14 -3.90 17.34 -13.98
CA LYS A 14 -5.09 18.18 -14.15
C LYS A 14 -6.30 17.53 -13.50
N LEU A 15 -6.53 16.24 -13.77
CA LEU A 15 -7.62 15.46 -13.14
C LEU A 15 -7.49 15.43 -11.62
N ALA A 16 -6.27 15.30 -11.09
CA ALA A 16 -6.01 15.35 -9.66
C ALA A 16 -6.45 16.69 -9.05
N ARG A 17 -6.10 17.82 -9.70
CA ARG A 17 -6.50 19.16 -9.27
C ARG A 17 -8.01 19.40 -9.37
N GLU A 18 -8.64 18.95 -10.46
CA GLU A 18 -10.09 19.08 -10.66
C GLU A 18 -10.89 18.29 -9.63
N ALA A 19 -10.37 17.15 -9.20
CA ALA A 19 -10.97 16.30 -8.17
C ALA A 19 -10.49 16.63 -6.75
N GLU A 20 -9.67 17.67 -6.55
CA GLU A 20 -9.09 18.07 -5.25
C GLU A 20 -8.40 16.93 -4.48
N VAL A 21 -7.70 16.05 -5.21
CA VAL A 21 -6.97 14.90 -4.66
C VAL A 21 -5.52 14.87 -5.15
N ASP A 22 -4.69 14.04 -4.53
CA ASP A 22 -3.29 13.89 -4.93
C ASP A 22 -3.10 12.80 -5.98
N LEU A 23 -2.19 13.04 -6.92
CA LEU A 23 -1.69 12.02 -7.83
C LEU A 23 -0.52 11.27 -7.17
N VAL A 24 -0.77 10.07 -6.66
CA VAL A 24 0.23 9.26 -5.96
C VAL A 24 0.74 8.13 -6.85
N LYS A 25 2.06 8.00 -6.99
CA LYS A 25 2.71 6.88 -7.70
C LYS A 25 2.72 5.64 -6.80
N ILE A 26 1.92 4.63 -7.15
CA ILE A 26 1.85 3.38 -6.38
C ILE A 26 2.86 2.35 -6.88
N ALA A 27 3.01 2.22 -8.20
CA ALA A 27 3.98 1.30 -8.79
C ALA A 27 4.94 2.08 -9.71
N PRO A 28 6.04 2.62 -9.14
CA PRO A 28 7.05 3.34 -9.93
C PRO A 28 7.88 2.41 -10.82
N SER A 29 7.97 1.11 -10.50
CA SER A 29 8.74 0.12 -11.24
C SER A 29 8.02 -0.44 -12.48
N ALA A 30 6.71 -0.21 -12.61
CA ALA A 30 5.93 -0.67 -13.76
C ALA A 30 6.22 0.19 -15.00
N LYS A 31 6.13 -0.41 -16.19
CA LYS A 31 6.17 0.29 -17.50
C LYS A 31 4.82 0.11 -18.19
N PRO A 32 3.96 1.14 -18.26
CA PRO A 32 4.11 2.49 -17.72
C PRO A 32 3.89 2.57 -16.19
N PRO A 33 4.41 3.60 -15.50
CA PRO A 33 4.22 3.78 -14.06
C PRO A 33 2.74 3.88 -13.69
N VAL A 34 2.34 3.22 -12.61
CA VAL A 34 0.93 3.24 -12.16
C VAL A 34 0.75 4.29 -11.08
N CYS A 35 -0.05 5.31 -11.42
CA CYS A 35 -0.48 6.36 -10.50
C CYS A 35 -1.94 6.15 -10.08
N LYS A 36 -2.29 6.59 -8.88
CA LYS A 36 -3.66 6.59 -8.37
C LYS A 36 -4.00 7.96 -7.80
N LEU A 37 -5.24 8.38 -8.05
CA LEU A 37 -5.81 9.59 -7.47
C LEU A 37 -6.35 9.25 -6.07
N VAL A 38 -5.69 9.77 -5.03
CA VAL A 38 -6.04 9.56 -3.62
C VAL A 38 -5.58 10.73 -2.78
N ASP A 39 -6.26 10.99 -1.66
CA ASP A 39 -5.71 11.85 -0.61
C ASP A 39 -4.50 11.15 0.05
N TYR A 40 -3.33 11.79 -0.02
CA TYR A 40 -2.09 11.23 0.50
C TYR A 40 -2.12 11.03 2.03
N GLY A 41 -2.74 11.95 2.77
CA GLY A 41 -2.85 11.88 4.23
C GLY A 41 -3.68 10.70 4.69
N LYS A 42 -4.88 10.54 4.09
CA LYS A 42 -5.75 9.38 4.36
C LYS A 42 -5.09 8.07 3.95
N TYR A 43 -4.45 8.04 2.78
CA TYR A 43 -3.76 6.86 2.28
C TYR A 43 -2.63 6.40 3.22
N LYS A 44 -1.81 7.34 3.71
CA LYS A 44 -0.73 7.04 4.67
C LYS A 44 -1.28 6.49 5.98
N TYR A 45 -2.38 7.05 6.49
CA TYR A 45 -3.03 6.56 7.70
C TYR A 45 -3.53 5.12 7.52
N GLU A 46 -4.19 4.82 6.41
CA GLU A 46 -4.69 3.47 6.10
C GLU A 46 -3.55 2.46 5.94
N LEU A 47 -2.44 2.85 5.30
CA LEU A 47 -1.22 2.03 5.20
C LEU A 47 -0.69 1.65 6.58
N VAL A 48 -0.47 2.64 7.45
CA VAL A 48 0.04 2.42 8.81
C VAL A 48 -0.93 1.56 9.63
N ARG A 49 -2.23 1.81 9.51
CA ARG A 49 -3.26 1.00 10.19
C ARG A 49 -3.24 -0.44 9.71
N LYS A 50 -3.19 -0.67 8.39
CA LYS A 50 -3.13 -2.00 7.79
C LYS A 50 -1.86 -2.75 8.18
N GLU A 51 -0.71 -2.09 8.22
CA GLU A 51 0.55 -2.68 8.70
C GLU A 51 0.47 -3.09 10.17
N LYS A 52 -0.12 -2.24 11.02
CA LYS A 52 -0.34 -2.56 12.45
C LYS A 52 -1.29 -3.74 12.62
N GLU A 53 -2.38 -3.79 11.86
CA GLU A 53 -3.32 -4.91 11.88
C GLU A 53 -2.68 -6.21 11.35
N ALA A 54 -1.84 -6.13 10.31
CA ALA A 54 -1.11 -7.28 9.78
C ALA A 54 -0.10 -7.83 10.80
N LYS A 55 0.67 -6.95 11.47
CA LYS A 55 1.59 -7.34 12.56
C LYS A 55 0.87 -8.00 13.73
N LYS A 56 -0.31 -7.48 14.12
CA LYS A 56 -1.13 -8.08 15.19
C LYS A 56 -1.70 -9.45 14.81
N LYS A 57 -2.05 -9.65 13.54
CA LYS A 57 -2.60 -10.93 13.04
C LYS A 57 -1.52 -11.97 12.73
N GLN A 58 -0.26 -11.56 12.64
CA GLN A 58 0.86 -12.48 12.46
C GLN A 58 0.97 -13.39 13.69
N ARG A 59 0.67 -14.68 13.51
CA ARG A 59 0.88 -15.69 14.55
C ARG A 59 2.38 -15.81 14.82
N THR A 60 2.83 -15.30 15.96
CA THR A 60 4.15 -15.59 16.50
C THR A 60 4.15 -17.04 16.99
N ILE A 61 4.74 -17.93 16.20
CA ILE A 61 4.93 -19.32 16.61
C ILE A 61 6.25 -19.35 17.40
N GLU A 62 6.17 -19.27 18.73
CA GLU A 62 7.31 -19.58 19.59
C GLU A 62 7.47 -21.10 19.62
N VAL A 63 8.49 -21.60 18.94
CA VAL A 63 8.86 -23.01 19.02
C VAL A 63 9.46 -23.26 20.41
N LYS A 64 8.69 -23.88 21.30
CA LYS A 64 9.18 -24.37 22.59
C LYS A 64 9.80 -25.74 22.35
N GLU A 65 11.12 -25.80 22.21
CA GLU A 65 11.85 -27.06 22.13
C GLU A 65 11.87 -27.73 23.52
N VAL A 66 11.34 -28.95 23.60
CA VAL A 66 11.42 -29.79 24.82
C VAL A 66 12.62 -30.71 24.67
N ARG A 67 13.65 -30.51 25.50
CA ARG A 67 14.83 -31.38 25.56
C ARG A 67 14.53 -32.57 26.47
N LEU A 68 14.44 -33.76 25.89
CA LEU A 68 14.26 -35.03 26.60
C LEU A 68 15.61 -35.74 26.76
N SER A 69 15.94 -36.12 27.99
CA SER A 69 17.11 -36.94 28.32
C SER A 69 16.62 -38.32 28.78
N PRO A 70 17.17 -39.45 28.27
CA PRO A 70 16.82 -40.78 28.75
C PRO A 70 17.53 -41.10 30.08
N ASN A 71 16.79 -41.73 31.00
CA ASN A 71 17.33 -42.48 32.15
C ASN A 71 17.43 -43.96 31.79
#